data_AF-E1X0E2-F1
#
_entry.id   AF-E1X0E2-F1
#
_cell.length_a   1.000
_cell.length_b   1.000
_cell.length_c   1.000
_cell.angle_alpha   90.00
_cell.angle_beta   90.00
_cell.angle_gamma   90.00
#
_symmetry.space_group_name_H-M   'P 1'
#
loop_
_entity.id
_entity.type
_entity.pdbx_description
1 polymer ?
#
loop_
_entity_poly.entity_id
_entity_poly.type
_entity_poly.pdbx_seq_one_letter_code
_entity_poly.pdbx_strand_id
1 'polypeptide(L)'
;MKLALLTFALFTLGSQAFACIDINDNKICRGDTVYPDSWDHSRGGVVKAINPHTQKMTVKSNNTGDTFRFRANEVSLALGCLENVCVGDKIYPDSWDHSRGGVVKAINPHTKKMTVKSNNTGDTFRFFEEEVSIGRGCIEGICVEDTVLPDSWNHTRGGVVKAVNPYTKKITVKSNNTGNTFRFTAYVLAVLDECLDYDNSQRYNYEF
;
A
#
# COMPACT_ATOMS: atom_id res chain seq x y z
N MET A 1 36.62 57.04 15.75
CA MET A 1 36.40 55.59 15.72
C MET A 1 34.94 55.32 16.08
N LYS A 2 34.11 54.93 15.12
CA LYS A 2 32.71 54.50 15.36
C LYS A 2 32.73 52.98 15.56
N LEU A 3 32.41 52.53 16.76
CA LEU A 3 32.25 51.11 17.06
C LEU A 3 30.76 50.76 16.89
N ALA A 4 30.46 49.87 15.95
CA ALA A 4 29.11 49.44 15.62
C ALA A 4 28.59 48.44 16.67
N LEU A 5 27.37 48.68 17.16
CA LEU A 5 26.62 47.72 17.98
C LEU A 5 26.20 46.53 17.10
N LEU A 6 26.62 45.33 17.46
CA LEU A 6 26.17 44.07 16.86
C LEU A 6 24.97 43.55 17.64
N THR A 7 23.76 43.67 17.09
CA THR A 7 22.54 43.09 17.66
C THR A 7 22.48 41.59 17.33
N PHE A 8 22.68 40.75 18.35
CA PHE A 8 22.42 39.31 18.26
C PHE A 8 20.90 39.06 18.24
N ALA A 9 20.34 38.76 17.08
CA ALA A 9 18.98 38.27 16.95
C ALA A 9 18.93 36.79 17.35
N LEU A 10 18.43 36.51 18.56
CA LEU A 10 18.22 35.16 19.07
C LEU A 10 16.98 34.55 18.39
N PHE A 11 17.16 33.76 17.33
CA PHE A 11 16.09 32.97 16.72
C PHE A 11 15.76 31.77 17.62
N THR A 12 14.79 31.93 18.51
CA THR A 12 14.19 30.79 19.22
C THR A 12 13.32 30.01 18.24
N LEU A 13 13.87 28.94 17.68
CA LEU A 13 13.10 27.91 16.97
C LEU A 13 12.23 27.17 18.01
N GLY A 14 11.02 27.69 18.23
CA GLY A 14 10.03 27.01 19.07
C GLY A 14 9.64 25.68 18.43
N SER A 15 9.96 24.56 19.10
CA SER A 15 9.44 23.24 18.74
C SER A 15 7.92 23.28 18.89
N GLN A 16 7.18 23.30 17.78
CA GLN A 16 5.73 23.11 17.86
C GLN A 16 5.47 21.68 18.32
N ALA A 17 5.02 21.51 19.56
CA ALA A 17 4.52 20.23 20.04
C ALA A 17 3.23 19.94 19.27
N PHE A 18 3.31 19.04 18.29
CA PHE A 18 2.13 18.56 17.59
C PHE A 18 1.39 17.59 18.51
N ALA A 19 0.09 17.83 18.75
CA ALA A 19 -0.74 16.85 19.41
C ALA A 19 -0.82 15.60 18.53
N CYS A 20 -0.59 14.43 19.13
CA CYS A 20 -0.67 13.13 18.47
C CYS A 20 -1.47 12.13 19.32
N ILE A 21 -2.02 11.10 18.67
CA ILE A 21 -2.58 9.90 19.30
C ILE A 21 -1.90 8.66 18.74
N ASP A 22 -1.69 7.66 19.58
CA ASP A 22 -1.13 6.37 19.18
C ASP A 22 -2.23 5.49 18.56
N ILE A 23 -1.86 4.75 17.52
CA ILE A 23 -2.69 3.79 16.78
C ILE A 23 -1.84 2.56 16.48
N ASN A 24 -1.94 1.55 17.34
CA ASN A 24 -1.03 0.40 17.35
C ASN A 24 0.43 0.91 17.34
N ASP A 25 1.24 0.49 16.36
CA ASP A 25 2.64 0.91 16.21
C ASP A 25 2.82 2.25 15.47
N ASN A 26 1.72 2.92 15.07
CA ASN A 26 1.74 4.19 14.37
C ASN A 26 1.24 5.34 15.25
N LYS A 27 1.53 6.58 14.82
CA LYS A 27 1.00 7.79 15.44
C LYS A 27 0.23 8.61 14.41
N ILE A 28 -0.91 9.17 14.81
CA ILE A 28 -1.57 10.24 14.06
C ILE A 28 -1.31 11.55 14.78
N CYS A 29 -0.74 12.50 14.08
CA CYS A 29 -0.47 13.85 14.54
C CYS A 29 -1.33 14.89 13.81
N ARG A 30 -1.49 16.06 14.43
CA ARG A 30 -2.02 17.23 13.73
C ARG A 30 -1.16 17.53 12.50
N GLY A 31 -1.81 17.69 11.36
CA GLY A 31 -1.16 17.91 10.06
C GLY A 31 -1.17 16.67 9.16
N ASP A 32 -1.36 15.48 9.73
CA ASP A 32 -1.33 14.24 8.96
C ASP A 32 -2.50 14.14 7.98
N THR A 33 -2.24 13.45 6.88
CA THR A 33 -3.28 13.08 5.92
C THR A 33 -3.88 11.75 6.33
N VAL A 34 -5.21 11.72 6.44
CA VAL A 34 -5.98 10.54 6.80
C VAL A 34 -7.14 10.35 5.83
N TYR A 35 -7.64 9.12 5.73
CA TYR A 35 -8.73 8.74 4.85
C TYR A 35 -9.85 8.12 5.70
N PRO A 36 -10.86 8.92 6.13
CA PRO A 36 -11.97 8.41 6.91
C PRO A 36 -12.74 7.32 6.17
N ASP A 37 -13.09 6.27 6.90
CA ASP A 37 -13.68 5.05 6.34
C ASP A 37 -15.10 5.25 5.81
N SER A 38 -15.79 6.31 6.25
CA SER A 38 -17.13 6.69 5.79
C SER A 38 -17.14 7.64 4.59
N TRP A 39 -15.98 8.01 4.03
CA TRP A 39 -15.87 8.94 2.90
C TRP A 39 -15.56 8.23 1.58
N ASP A 40 -15.82 8.91 0.46
CA ASP A 40 -15.09 8.62 -0.78
C ASP A 40 -13.60 8.92 -0.55
N HIS A 41 -12.77 7.89 -0.66
CA HIS A 41 -11.37 7.92 -0.26
C HIS A 41 -10.45 8.55 -1.31
N SER A 42 -10.99 9.13 -2.38
CA SER A 42 -10.21 9.71 -3.48
C SER A 42 -9.33 10.89 -3.03
N ARG A 43 -9.76 11.66 -2.01
CA ARG A 43 -9.08 12.92 -1.58
C ARG A 43 -8.66 12.97 -0.12
N GLY A 44 -9.24 12.13 0.75
CA GLY A 44 -8.94 12.13 2.19
C GLY A 44 -9.17 13.47 2.87
N GLY A 45 -8.47 13.70 3.97
CA GLY A 45 -8.50 14.97 4.71
C GLY A 45 -7.26 15.16 5.57
N VAL A 46 -7.14 16.35 6.17
CA VAL A 46 -6.01 16.72 7.03
C VAL A 46 -6.47 16.85 8.47
N VAL A 47 -5.73 16.23 9.40
CA VAL A 47 -5.98 16.32 10.83
C VAL A 47 -5.69 17.74 11.32
N LYS A 48 -6.69 18.43 11.87
CA LYS A 48 -6.57 19.82 12.35
C LYS A 48 -6.45 19.94 13.85
N ALA A 49 -7.08 19.03 14.59
CA ALA A 49 -7.05 19.00 16.04
C ALA A 49 -7.19 17.57 16.55
N ILE A 50 -6.66 17.32 17.73
CA ILE A 50 -6.72 16.03 18.41
C ILE A 50 -7.12 16.28 19.86
N ASN A 51 -8.09 15.52 20.35
CA ASN A 51 -8.45 15.46 21.75
C ASN A 51 -7.90 14.14 22.33
N PRO A 52 -6.76 14.17 23.06
CA PRO A 52 -6.11 12.95 23.55
C PRO A 52 -6.95 12.22 24.60
N HIS A 53 -7.78 12.91 25.38
CA HIS A 53 -8.62 12.29 26.40
C HIS A 53 -9.75 11.44 25.82
N THR A 54 -10.33 11.88 24.69
CA THR A 54 -11.41 11.14 24.01
C THR A 54 -10.93 10.31 22.83
N GLN A 55 -9.63 10.37 22.50
CA GLN A 55 -9.01 9.76 21.33
C GLN A 55 -9.76 10.07 20.02
N LYS A 56 -10.26 11.30 19.91
CA LYS A 56 -10.95 11.81 18.71
C LYS A 56 -10.11 12.86 18.02
N MET A 57 -10.17 12.85 16.71
CA MET A 57 -9.52 13.84 15.84
C MET A 57 -10.56 14.60 15.04
N THR A 58 -10.28 15.88 14.79
CA THR A 58 -11.02 16.71 13.84
C THR A 58 -10.26 16.72 12.53
N VAL A 59 -10.90 16.25 11.45
CA VAL A 59 -10.33 16.16 10.11
C VAL A 59 -11.03 17.17 9.21
N LYS A 60 -10.25 18.00 8.51
CA LYS A 60 -10.75 18.87 7.44
C LYS A 60 -10.75 18.10 6.12
N SER A 61 -11.91 17.96 5.49
CA SER A 61 -12.07 17.31 4.19
C SER A 61 -11.30 18.07 3.11
N ASN A 62 -10.52 17.35 2.30
CA ASN A 62 -9.88 17.92 1.10
C ASN A 62 -10.88 18.05 -0.06
N ASN A 63 -12.07 17.45 0.04
CA ASN A 63 -13.10 17.55 -0.97
C ASN A 63 -14.00 18.77 -0.74
N THR A 64 -14.60 18.88 0.46
CA THR A 64 -15.59 19.92 0.77
C THR A 64 -15.02 21.10 1.54
N GLY A 65 -13.88 20.92 2.23
CA GLY A 65 -13.33 21.91 3.15
C GLY A 65 -13.96 21.89 4.55
N ASP A 66 -15.03 21.12 4.76
CA ASP A 66 -15.71 21.00 6.06
C ASP A 66 -14.88 20.20 7.05
N THR A 67 -15.18 20.34 8.34
CA THR A 67 -14.52 19.60 9.42
C THR A 67 -15.45 18.58 10.05
N PHE A 68 -14.95 17.38 10.23
CA PHE A 68 -15.67 16.27 10.84
C PHE A 68 -14.84 15.62 11.95
N ARG A 69 -15.48 14.87 12.85
CA ARG A 69 -14.81 14.20 13.96
C ARG A 69 -14.79 12.69 13.75
N PHE A 70 -13.64 12.08 13.98
CA PHE A 70 -13.42 10.63 13.87
C PHE A 70 -12.62 10.11 15.06
N ARG A 71 -12.77 8.84 15.35
CA ARG A 71 -11.85 8.06 16.18
C ARG A 71 -10.71 7.51 15.33
N ALA A 72 -9.64 7.12 16.00
CA ALA A 72 -8.48 6.43 15.44
C ALA A 72 -8.86 5.24 14.52
N ASN A 73 -9.79 4.40 14.96
CA ASN A 73 -10.20 3.19 14.23
C ASN A 73 -11.12 3.45 13.03
N GLU A 74 -11.59 4.68 12.84
CA GLU A 74 -12.49 5.08 11.75
C GLU A 74 -11.73 5.73 10.58
N VAL A 75 -10.39 5.76 10.62
CA VAL A 75 -9.58 6.35 9.56
C VAL A 75 -8.46 5.43 9.11
N SER A 76 -8.12 5.54 7.84
CA SER A 76 -6.94 4.91 7.23
C SER A 76 -5.79 5.92 7.18
N LEU A 77 -4.56 5.45 7.42
CA LEU A 77 -3.32 6.23 7.45
C LEU A 77 -2.65 6.27 6.09
N ALA A 78 -2.13 7.42 5.68
CA ALA A 78 -1.36 7.58 4.43
C ALA A 78 0.10 7.07 4.53
N LEU A 79 0.39 6.21 5.50
CA LEU A 79 1.71 5.63 5.79
C LEU A 79 1.56 4.27 6.46
N GLY A 80 2.67 3.56 6.57
CA GLY A 80 2.75 2.25 7.24
C GLY A 80 2.47 1.08 6.31
N CYS A 81 2.47 -0.11 6.91
CA CYS A 81 2.27 -1.39 6.23
C CYS A 81 1.25 -2.25 6.97
N LEU A 82 0.56 -3.08 6.22
CA LEU A 82 -0.26 -4.18 6.68
C LEU A 82 0.45 -5.44 6.20
N GLU A 83 1.09 -6.14 7.13
CA GLU A 83 2.00 -7.26 6.88
C GLU A 83 2.97 -6.92 5.72
N ASN A 84 2.77 -7.52 4.54
CA ASN A 84 3.68 -7.40 3.41
C ASN A 84 3.30 -6.30 2.41
N VAL A 85 2.24 -5.55 2.69
CA VAL A 85 1.69 -4.50 1.80
C VAL A 85 1.78 -3.14 2.48
N CYS A 86 2.55 -2.23 1.88
CA CYS A 86 2.77 -0.89 2.38
C CYS A 86 2.03 0.17 1.56
N VAL A 87 1.79 1.33 2.16
CA VAL A 87 1.33 2.50 1.40
C VAL A 87 2.36 2.85 0.32
N GLY A 88 1.86 3.06 -0.90
CA GLY A 88 2.69 3.29 -2.09
C GLY A 88 2.94 2.03 -2.92
N ASP A 89 2.73 0.83 -2.36
CA ASP A 89 2.91 -0.40 -3.12
C ASP A 89 1.89 -0.50 -4.27
N LYS A 90 2.36 -1.08 -5.38
CA LYS A 90 1.49 -1.50 -6.46
C LYS A 90 0.97 -2.91 -6.17
N ILE A 91 -0.34 -3.05 -6.19
CA ILE A 91 -1.03 -4.31 -5.94
C ILE A 91 -2.05 -4.60 -7.05
N TYR A 92 -2.54 -5.83 -7.08
CA TYR A 92 -3.47 -6.33 -8.07
C TYR A 92 -4.64 -7.00 -7.37
N PRO A 93 -5.76 -6.28 -7.14
CA PRO A 93 -6.94 -6.86 -6.51
C PRO A 93 -7.50 -8.02 -7.31
N ASP A 94 -7.85 -9.09 -6.58
CA ASP A 94 -8.28 -10.36 -7.15
C ASP A 94 -9.59 -10.26 -7.96
N SER A 95 -10.42 -9.27 -7.63
CA SER A 95 -11.68 -8.97 -8.30
C SER A 95 -11.53 -8.11 -9.57
N TRP A 96 -10.33 -7.65 -9.92
CA TRP A 96 -10.09 -6.77 -11.06
C TRP A 96 -9.54 -7.50 -12.28
N ASP A 97 -9.58 -6.81 -13.43
CA ASP A 97 -8.66 -7.07 -14.53
C ASP A 97 -7.24 -6.66 -14.07
N HIS A 98 -6.36 -7.65 -13.88
CA HIS A 98 -5.03 -7.48 -13.28
C HIS A 98 -4.02 -6.82 -14.24
N SER A 99 -4.44 -6.27 -15.39
CA SER A 99 -3.54 -5.65 -16.36
C SER A 99 -2.86 -4.39 -15.83
N ARG A 100 -3.56 -3.60 -14.99
CA ARG A 100 -3.07 -2.28 -14.51
C ARG A 100 -2.85 -2.23 -12.99
N GLY A 101 -3.60 -3.03 -12.23
CA GLY A 101 -3.58 -3.01 -10.77
C GLY A 101 -3.97 -1.66 -10.18
N GLY A 102 -3.56 -1.41 -8.95
CA GLY A 102 -3.74 -0.14 -8.25
C GLY A 102 -2.58 0.16 -7.32
N VAL A 103 -2.59 1.35 -6.72
CA VAL A 103 -1.60 1.80 -5.75
C VAL A 103 -2.25 1.95 -4.38
N VAL A 104 -1.64 1.40 -3.35
CA VAL A 104 -2.10 1.55 -1.96
C VAL A 104 -1.94 3.01 -1.54
N LYS A 105 -3.04 3.65 -1.16
CA LYS A 105 -3.07 5.06 -0.73
C LYS A 105 -3.12 5.21 0.79
N ALA A 106 -3.76 4.27 1.47
CA ALA A 106 -3.87 4.31 2.91
C ALA A 106 -4.14 2.93 3.50
N ILE A 107 -3.84 2.75 4.79
CA ILE A 107 -4.05 1.51 5.52
C ILE A 107 -4.77 1.83 6.84
N ASN A 108 -5.86 1.12 7.13
CA ASN A 108 -6.47 1.13 8.45
C ASN A 108 -5.98 -0.10 9.22
N PRO A 109 -5.07 0.07 10.21
CA PRO A 109 -4.49 -1.07 10.92
C PRO A 109 -5.48 -1.75 11.88
N HIS A 110 -6.61 -1.10 12.21
CA HIS A 110 -7.67 -1.68 13.04
C HIS A 110 -8.60 -2.58 12.23
N THR A 111 -9.05 -2.12 11.06
CA THR A 111 -9.96 -2.90 10.21
C THR A 111 -9.22 -3.85 9.27
N LYS A 112 -7.88 -3.77 9.24
CA LYS A 112 -7.00 -4.57 8.38
C LYS A 112 -7.35 -4.41 6.89
N LYS A 113 -7.80 -3.20 6.52
CA LYS A 113 -8.16 -2.83 5.16
C LYS A 113 -7.18 -1.83 4.59
N MET A 114 -6.89 -1.98 3.31
CA MET A 114 -6.14 -1.03 2.51
C MET A 114 -7.05 -0.28 1.55
N THR A 115 -6.87 1.03 1.45
CA THR A 115 -7.45 1.87 0.41
C THR A 115 -6.53 1.87 -0.79
N VAL A 116 -7.07 1.50 -1.96
CA VAL A 116 -6.30 1.31 -3.18
C VAL A 116 -6.89 2.19 -4.28
N LYS A 117 -6.04 3.01 -4.91
CA LYS A 117 -6.42 3.80 -6.08
C LYS A 117 -6.20 2.98 -7.35
N SER A 118 -7.25 2.77 -8.13
CA SER A 118 -7.18 2.08 -9.42
C SER A 118 -6.31 2.84 -10.40
N ASN A 119 -5.35 2.16 -11.03
CA ASN A 119 -4.58 2.74 -12.14
C ASN A 119 -5.39 2.76 -13.45
N ASN A 120 -6.57 2.12 -13.48
CA ASN A 120 -7.44 2.12 -14.65
C ASN A 120 -8.42 3.29 -14.63
N THR A 121 -9.20 3.42 -13.54
CA THR A 121 -10.27 4.42 -13.44
C THR A 121 -9.88 5.66 -12.63
N GLY A 122 -8.87 5.53 -11.76
CA GLY A 122 -8.52 6.58 -10.79
C GLY A 122 -9.37 6.57 -9.52
N ASP A 123 -10.42 5.74 -9.46
CA ASP A 123 -11.28 5.59 -8.29
C ASP A 123 -10.56 4.85 -7.16
N THR A 124 -11.06 5.01 -5.93
CA THR A 124 -10.53 4.31 -4.75
C THR A 124 -11.46 3.23 -4.25
N PHE A 125 -10.88 2.10 -3.88
CA PHE A 125 -11.58 0.93 -3.37
C PHE A 125 -10.91 0.43 -2.10
N ARG A 126 -11.56 -0.48 -1.37
CA ARG A 126 -11.00 -1.09 -0.16
C ARG A 126 -10.89 -2.59 -0.34
N PHE A 127 -9.78 -3.14 0.13
CA PHE A 127 -9.52 -4.57 0.11
C PHE A 127 -8.93 -5.00 1.45
N PHE A 128 -9.15 -6.25 1.80
CA PHE A 128 -8.32 -6.96 2.75
C PHE A 128 -7.04 -7.46 2.05
N GLU A 129 -6.06 -7.91 2.83
CA GLU A 129 -4.78 -8.36 2.28
C GLU A 129 -4.92 -9.66 1.48
N GLU A 130 -5.78 -10.57 1.94
CA GLU A 130 -6.06 -11.84 1.25
C GLU A 130 -6.73 -11.67 -0.12
N GLU A 131 -7.30 -10.50 -0.39
CA GLU A 131 -8.01 -10.17 -1.63
C GLU A 131 -7.09 -9.55 -2.70
N VAL A 132 -5.79 -9.41 -2.43
CA VAL A 132 -4.87 -8.73 -3.33
C VAL A 132 -3.63 -9.57 -3.63
N SER A 133 -3.17 -9.48 -4.87
CA SER A 133 -1.87 -10.00 -5.29
C SER A 133 -0.81 -8.89 -5.24
N ILE A 134 0.40 -9.21 -4.81
CA ILE A 134 1.53 -8.28 -4.68
C ILE A 134 2.52 -8.43 -5.83
N GLY A 135 3.10 -7.31 -6.28
CA GLY A 135 4.06 -7.29 -7.39
C GLY A 135 5.49 -7.70 -7.03
N ARG A 136 5.68 -8.50 -5.97
CA ARG A 136 6.98 -9.01 -5.50
C ARG A 136 6.80 -10.35 -4.77
N GLY A 137 7.88 -11.09 -4.59
CA GLY A 137 7.90 -12.36 -3.85
C GLY A 137 7.64 -13.59 -4.73
N CYS A 138 7.55 -14.76 -4.08
CA CYS A 138 7.45 -16.05 -4.74
C CYS A 138 6.42 -16.97 -4.09
N ILE A 139 5.84 -17.89 -4.87
CA ILE A 139 4.98 -18.98 -4.39
C ILE A 139 5.51 -20.28 -4.97
N GLU A 140 5.84 -21.25 -4.10
CA GLU A 140 6.28 -22.59 -4.50
C GLU A 140 7.43 -22.59 -5.52
N GLY A 141 8.29 -21.58 -5.40
CA GLY A 141 9.45 -21.39 -6.27
C GLY A 141 9.22 -20.66 -7.57
N ILE A 142 8.01 -20.16 -7.80
CA ILE A 142 7.68 -19.27 -8.91
C ILE A 142 7.61 -17.84 -8.39
N CYS A 143 8.50 -16.99 -8.88
CA CYS A 143 8.67 -15.62 -8.45
C CYS A 143 8.02 -14.62 -9.41
N VAL A 144 7.72 -13.42 -8.91
CA VAL A 144 7.36 -12.31 -9.79
C VAL A 144 8.50 -12.03 -10.75
N GLU A 145 8.16 -11.73 -12.01
CA GLU A 145 9.06 -11.55 -13.16
C GLU A 145 9.56 -12.85 -13.82
N ASP A 146 9.32 -14.01 -13.24
CA ASP A 146 9.65 -15.29 -13.88
C ASP A 146 8.90 -15.44 -15.21
N THR A 147 9.58 -16.03 -16.19
CA THR A 147 8.95 -16.50 -17.41
C THR A 147 8.42 -17.92 -17.19
N VAL A 148 7.12 -18.08 -17.42
CA VAL A 148 6.42 -19.35 -17.20
C VAL A 148 5.68 -19.81 -18.45
N LEU A 149 5.52 -21.12 -18.57
CA LEU A 149 4.71 -21.81 -19.56
C LEU A 149 3.53 -22.47 -18.85
N PRO A 150 2.33 -21.86 -18.89
CA PRO A 150 1.14 -22.52 -18.38
C PRO A 150 0.77 -23.75 -19.22
N ASP A 151 0.44 -24.87 -18.58
CA ASP A 151 0.10 -26.12 -19.26
C ASP A 151 -1.06 -25.99 -20.25
N SER A 152 -2.01 -25.10 -19.96
CA SER A 152 -3.19 -24.85 -20.78
C SER A 152 -2.95 -23.96 -22.00
N TRP A 153 -1.73 -23.42 -22.17
CA TRP A 153 -1.39 -22.52 -23.28
C TRP A 153 -0.60 -23.24 -24.37
N ASN A 154 -0.58 -22.64 -25.57
CA ASN A 154 0.46 -22.99 -26.54
C ASN A 154 1.80 -22.40 -26.06
N HIS A 155 2.77 -23.28 -25.80
CA HIS A 155 4.03 -22.96 -25.12
C HIS A 155 5.04 -22.16 -25.96
N THR A 156 4.69 -21.71 -27.17
CA THR A 156 5.64 -20.98 -28.04
C THR A 156 6.07 -19.62 -27.46
N ARG A 157 5.26 -18.97 -26.62
CA ARG A 157 5.54 -17.61 -26.10
C ARG A 157 5.47 -17.47 -24.58
N GLY A 158 4.77 -18.37 -23.90
CA GLY A 158 4.60 -18.31 -22.44
C GLY A 158 3.97 -17.01 -21.93
N GLY A 159 4.31 -16.67 -20.70
CA GLY A 159 3.98 -15.41 -20.06
C GLY A 159 4.96 -15.05 -18.96
N VAL A 160 4.78 -13.86 -18.40
CA VAL A 160 5.60 -13.33 -17.30
C VAL A 160 4.76 -13.19 -16.05
N VAL A 161 5.25 -13.67 -14.92
CA VAL A 161 4.58 -13.48 -13.63
C VAL A 161 4.57 -12.01 -13.25
N LYS A 162 3.40 -11.46 -12.96
CA LYS A 162 3.21 -10.05 -12.58
C LYS A 162 2.94 -9.84 -11.11
N ALA A 163 2.30 -10.81 -10.45
CA ALA A 163 1.96 -10.71 -9.05
C ALA A 163 1.67 -12.08 -8.45
N VAL A 164 1.80 -12.18 -7.14
CA VAL A 164 1.52 -13.37 -6.35
C VAL A 164 0.57 -13.04 -5.20
N ASN A 165 -0.41 -13.89 -4.92
CA ASN A 165 -1.24 -13.80 -3.72
C ASN A 165 -0.86 -14.93 -2.75
N PRO A 166 -0.14 -14.64 -1.65
CA PRO A 166 0.37 -15.65 -0.74
C PRO A 166 -0.74 -16.37 0.06
N TYR A 167 -1.92 -15.77 0.20
CA TYR A 167 -3.07 -16.35 0.90
C TYR A 167 -3.83 -17.33 0.01
N THR A 168 -4.15 -16.92 -1.22
CA THR A 168 -4.92 -17.77 -2.15
C THR A 168 -4.06 -18.72 -2.97
N LYS A 169 -2.72 -18.64 -2.83
CA LYS A 169 -1.73 -19.41 -3.59
C LYS A 169 -1.90 -19.25 -5.11
N LYS A 170 -2.32 -18.06 -5.55
CA LYS A 170 -2.53 -17.74 -6.96
C LYS A 170 -1.39 -16.88 -7.50
N ILE A 171 -1.02 -17.16 -8.74
CA ILE A 171 0.02 -16.48 -9.50
C ILE A 171 -0.64 -15.80 -10.69
N THR A 172 -0.47 -14.49 -10.81
CA THR A 172 -0.97 -13.71 -11.94
C THR A 172 0.10 -13.66 -13.02
N VAL A 173 -0.22 -14.16 -14.20
CA VAL A 173 0.69 -14.26 -15.35
C VAL A 173 0.15 -13.41 -16.49
N LYS A 174 0.99 -12.53 -17.05
CA LYS A 174 0.70 -11.78 -18.26
C LYS A 174 1.16 -12.59 -19.47
N SER A 175 0.24 -12.91 -20.37
CA SER A 175 0.56 -13.63 -21.62
C SER A 175 1.44 -12.78 -22.53
N ASN A 176 2.54 -13.36 -23.01
CA ASN A 176 3.37 -12.72 -24.03
C ASN A 176 2.73 -12.76 -25.42
N ASN A 177 1.69 -13.58 -25.61
CA ASN A 177 0.98 -13.66 -26.87
C ASN A 177 -0.13 -12.61 -27.00
N THR A 178 -0.96 -12.47 -25.97
CA THR A 178 -2.15 -11.58 -26.01
C THR A 178 -1.99 -10.30 -25.21
N GLY A 179 -1.03 -10.25 -24.28
CA GLY A 179 -0.91 -9.16 -23.30
C GLY A 179 -1.91 -9.24 -22.15
N ASN A 180 -2.87 -10.16 -22.19
CA ASN A 180 -3.88 -10.35 -21.14
C ASN A 180 -3.28 -11.05 -19.90
N THR A 181 -3.88 -10.80 -18.74
CA THR A 181 -3.49 -11.43 -17.47
C THR A 181 -4.42 -12.57 -17.10
N PHE A 182 -3.85 -13.66 -16.59
CA PHE A 182 -4.56 -14.86 -16.16
C PHE A 182 -4.02 -15.33 -14.81
N ARG A 183 -4.80 -16.14 -14.08
CA ARG A 183 -4.41 -16.65 -12.76
C ARG A 183 -4.24 -18.16 -12.79
N PHE A 184 -3.17 -18.61 -12.16
CA PHE A 184 -2.78 -20.01 -12.08
C PHE A 184 -2.43 -20.38 -10.63
N THR A 185 -2.39 -21.68 -10.37
CA THR A 185 -1.64 -22.25 -9.23
C THR A 185 -0.25 -22.64 -9.71
N ALA A 186 0.72 -22.78 -8.81
CA ALA A 186 2.08 -23.11 -9.22
C ALA A 186 2.19 -24.46 -9.94
N TYR A 187 1.40 -25.47 -9.53
CA TYR A 187 1.40 -26.81 -10.13
C TYR A 187 1.16 -26.86 -11.67
N VAL A 188 0.54 -25.84 -12.26
CA VAL A 188 0.23 -25.80 -13.71
C VAL A 188 1.12 -24.83 -14.49
N LEU A 189 2.23 -24.42 -13.89
CA LEU A 189 3.20 -23.49 -14.46
C LEU A 189 4.57 -24.16 -14.50
N ALA A 190 5.13 -24.33 -15.70
CA ALA A 190 6.54 -24.65 -15.85
C ALA A 190 7.37 -23.35 -15.89
N VAL A 191 8.45 -23.27 -15.13
CA VAL A 191 9.38 -22.12 -15.13
C VAL A 191 10.52 -22.41 -16.11
N LEU A 192 10.90 -21.43 -16.93
CA LEU A 192 11.98 -21.60 -17.92
C LEU A 192 13.38 -21.41 -17.32
N ASP A 193 13.50 -20.52 -16.34
CA ASP A 193 14.72 -20.29 -15.59
C ASP A 193 14.53 -20.91 -14.20
N GLU A 194 14.82 -22.20 -14.04
CA GLU A 194 15.05 -22.76 -12.70
C GLU A 194 16.30 -22.08 -12.13
N CYS A 195 16.11 -21.00 -11.36
CA CYS A 195 17.15 -20.61 -10.42
C CYS A 195 17.21 -21.70 -9.34
N LEU A 196 18.12 -22.65 -9.53
CA LEU A 196 18.42 -23.75 -8.60
C LEU A 196 18.97 -23.29 -7.24
N ASP A 197 19.07 -21.99 -6.96
CA ASP A 197 19.71 -21.47 -5.75
C ASP A 197 18.96 -20.26 -5.16
N TYR A 198 17.73 -20.47 -4.70
CA TYR A 198 17.16 -19.58 -3.69
C TYR A 198 16.87 -20.40 -2.43
N ASP A 199 17.71 -20.22 -1.41
CA ASP A 199 17.40 -20.62 -0.03
C ASP A 199 16.05 -20.00 0.37
N ASN A 200 15.26 -20.73 1.14
CA ASN A 200 14.01 -20.24 1.74
C ASN A 200 14.18 -18.89 2.47
N SER A 201 15.38 -18.57 2.96
CA SER A 201 15.69 -17.24 3.48
C SER A 201 15.53 -16.15 2.42
N GLN A 202 15.99 -16.33 1.19
CA GLN A 202 15.84 -15.36 0.08
C GLN A 202 14.41 -15.31 -0.49
N ARG A 203 13.60 -16.35 -0.29
CA ARG A 203 12.16 -16.37 -0.64
C ARG A 203 11.26 -15.59 0.32
N TYR A 204 11.75 -15.27 1.53
CA TYR A 204 11.02 -14.53 2.56
C TYR A 204 11.79 -13.34 3.16
N ASN A 205 12.99 -13.01 2.68
CA ASN A 205 13.76 -11.86 3.15
C ASN A 205 13.11 -10.55 2.70
N TYR A 206 12.10 -10.14 3.46
CA TYR A 206 12.01 -8.76 3.90
C TYR A 206 13.13 -8.59 4.94
N GLU A 207 14.25 -7.99 4.57
CA GLU A 207 15.12 -7.38 5.58
C GLU A 207 14.32 -6.22 6.20
N PHE A 208 14.07 -6.34 7.51
CA PHE A 208 13.32 -5.39 8.34
C PHE A 208 14.09 -4.08 8.58
#